data_AF-A0A316DMG5-F1
#
_entry.id   AF-A0A316DMG5-F1
#
_cell.length_a   1.000
_cell.length_b   1.000
_cell.length_c   1.000
_cell.angle_alpha   90.00
_cell.angle_beta   90.00
_cell.angle_gamma   90.00
#
_symmetry.space_group_name_H-M   'P 1'
#
loop_
_entity.id
_entity.type
_entity.pdbx_description
1 polymer ?
#
loop_
_entity_poly.entity_id
_entity_poly.type
_entity_poly.pdbx_seq_one_letter_code
_entity_poly.pdbx_strand_id
1 'polypeptide(L)'
;MKKVFFIVFVKLFVITTCTKASNEQNVVSNHNITLSDSTEFKDYLGSYKMDENPFAEKMKIVFKDGNIFGQVAGYPALKLTRKKDDEFEESNFGAVIIFSRVNGIVSGVKVSVQGQDLFGTKE
;
A
#
# COMPACT_ATOMS: atom_id res chain seq x y z
N MET A 1 -41.10 -52.34 -4.38
CA MET A 1 -41.33 -52.36 -2.92
C MET A 1 -39.98 -52.35 -2.21
N LYS A 2 -39.68 -51.31 -1.42
CA LYS A 2 -38.74 -51.36 -0.27
C LYS A 2 -38.76 -50.00 0.47
N LYS A 3 -39.68 -49.97 1.44
CA LYS A 3 -39.71 -49.28 2.73
C LYS A 3 -39.00 -47.92 2.86
N VAL A 4 -39.86 -46.91 2.88
CA VAL A 4 -39.66 -45.56 3.42
C VAL A 4 -39.35 -45.65 4.92
N PHE A 5 -38.28 -44.99 5.37
CA PHE A 5 -38.07 -44.70 6.79
C PHE A 5 -38.58 -43.29 7.09
N PHE A 6 -39.72 -43.22 7.76
CA PHE A 6 -40.17 -42.04 8.48
C PHE A 6 -39.36 -41.93 9.76
N ILE A 7 -38.60 -40.84 9.91
CA ILE A 7 -38.12 -40.40 11.22
C ILE A 7 -38.66 -38.99 11.43
N VAL A 8 -39.70 -38.93 12.26
CA VAL A 8 -40.28 -37.71 12.83
C VAL A 8 -39.39 -37.34 14.02
N PHE A 9 -38.61 -36.27 13.91
CA PHE A 9 -38.07 -35.59 15.09
C PHE A 9 -38.74 -34.23 15.24
N VAL A 10 -39.56 -34.18 16.28
CA VAL A 10 -40.29 -33.03 16.79
C VAL A 10 -39.32 -31.90 17.13
N LYS A 11 -39.63 -30.72 16.61
CA LYS A 11 -38.98 -29.44 16.93
C LYS A 11 -39.22 -29.10 18.41
N LEU A 12 -38.14 -28.83 19.15
CA LEU A 12 -38.22 -28.03 20.36
C LEU A 12 -37.57 -26.67 20.09
N PHE A 13 -38.42 -25.66 20.09
CA PHE A 13 -38.12 -24.25 19.89
C PHE A 13 -37.72 -23.68 21.27
N VAL A 14 -36.54 -23.07 21.39
CA VAL A 14 -36.23 -22.16 22.49
C VAL A 14 -35.81 -20.84 21.88
N ILE A 15 -36.69 -19.85 22.00
CA ILE A 15 -36.44 -18.46 21.64
C ILE A 15 -36.04 -17.76 22.94
N THR A 16 -34.89 -17.11 22.95
CA THR A 16 -34.58 -16.08 23.94
C THR A 16 -34.09 -14.86 23.16
N THR A 17 -34.85 -13.79 23.27
CA THR A 17 -34.54 -12.46 22.77
C THR A 17 -33.54 -11.78 23.70
N CYS A 18 -32.56 -11.03 23.16
CA CYS A 18 -32.41 -9.58 23.40
C CYS A 18 -31.19 -9.02 22.64
N THR A 19 -31.48 -8.05 21.78
CA THR A 19 -30.78 -6.77 21.52
C THR A 19 -29.25 -6.69 21.38
N LYS A 20 -28.86 -6.29 20.16
CA LYS A 20 -27.68 -5.54 19.71
C LYS A 20 -26.89 -4.78 20.79
N ALA A 21 -25.57 -4.97 20.83
CA ALA A 21 -24.62 -3.93 21.24
C ALA A 21 -23.26 -4.15 20.54
N SER A 22 -22.80 -3.09 19.89
CA SER A 22 -21.46 -2.86 19.34
C SER A 22 -20.40 -2.76 20.44
N ASN A 23 -19.24 -3.37 20.22
CA ASN A 23 -17.90 -2.86 20.58
C ASN A 23 -16.87 -3.86 20.03
N GLU A 24 -16.10 -3.54 19.00
CA GLU A 24 -14.86 -2.73 19.04
C GLU A 24 -13.83 -3.17 20.09
N GLN A 25 -12.74 -3.71 19.51
CA GLN A 25 -11.33 -3.59 19.90
C GLN A 25 -10.84 -4.37 21.13
N ASN A 26 -9.89 -5.28 20.87
CA ASN A 26 -8.51 -5.10 21.32
C ASN A 26 -7.60 -6.14 20.64
N VAL A 27 -7.28 -5.95 19.35
CA VAL A 27 -6.05 -6.51 18.81
C VAL A 27 -4.98 -5.45 19.05
N VAL A 28 -4.34 -5.55 20.22
CA VAL A 28 -3.09 -4.88 20.52
C VAL A 28 -2.04 -5.46 19.58
N SER A 29 -1.92 -4.87 18.39
CA SER A 29 -0.81 -5.19 17.48
C SER A 29 0.40 -4.41 17.96
N ASN A 30 1.19 -5.04 18.83
CA ASN A 30 2.56 -4.63 19.12
C ASN A 30 3.38 -4.81 17.82
N HIS A 31 3.31 -3.86 16.90
CA HIS A 31 4.21 -3.84 15.75
C HIS A 31 5.60 -3.41 16.21
N ASN A 32 6.39 -4.40 16.62
CA ASN A 32 7.84 -4.34 16.47
C ASN A 32 8.10 -4.20 14.97
N ILE A 33 8.33 -2.97 14.49
CA ILE A 33 8.66 -2.70 13.08
C ILE A 33 9.97 -3.43 12.78
N THR A 34 9.83 -4.62 12.21
CA THR A 34 10.91 -5.51 11.82
C THR A 34 11.09 -5.33 10.33
N LEU A 35 12.34 -5.32 9.85
CA LEU A 35 12.73 -5.14 8.43
C LEU A 35 11.98 -6.04 7.42
N SER A 36 11.26 -7.06 7.88
CA SER A 36 10.34 -7.91 7.11
C SER A 36 9.15 -7.18 6.50
N ASP A 37 8.67 -6.09 7.10
CA ASP A 37 7.50 -5.36 6.58
C ASP A 37 7.86 -4.47 5.36
N SER A 38 9.15 -4.21 5.15
CA SER A 38 9.66 -3.46 4.00
C SER A 38 9.81 -4.33 2.74
N THR A 39 9.67 -5.67 2.84
CA THR A 39 10.06 -6.58 1.74
C THR A 39 9.30 -6.30 0.45
N GLU A 40 8.02 -5.90 0.54
CA GLU A 40 7.19 -5.55 -0.61
C GLU A 40 7.70 -4.32 -1.38
N PHE A 41 8.33 -3.38 -0.67
CA PHE A 41 8.75 -2.10 -1.24
C PHE A 41 10.26 -1.95 -1.40
N LYS A 42 11.03 -2.97 -1.01
CA LYS A 42 12.49 -2.93 -0.95
C LYS A 42 13.11 -2.50 -2.28
N ASP A 43 12.54 -2.94 -3.39
CA ASP A 43 13.01 -2.61 -4.74
C ASP A 43 12.92 -1.11 -5.06
N TYR A 44 11.97 -0.39 -4.47
CA TYR A 44 11.76 1.03 -4.73
C TYR A 44 12.57 1.94 -3.82
N LEU A 45 12.98 1.44 -2.65
CA LEU A 45 13.71 2.24 -1.68
C LEU A 45 15.06 2.68 -2.23
N GLY A 46 15.46 3.90 -1.87
CA GLY A 46 16.75 4.45 -2.26
C GLY A 46 16.65 5.90 -2.72
N SER A 47 17.70 6.32 -3.41
CA SER A 47 17.84 7.64 -3.99
C SER A 47 17.68 7.57 -5.49
N TYR A 48 17.02 8.57 -6.06
CA TYR A 48 16.86 8.75 -7.49
C TYR A 48 17.40 10.13 -7.84
N LYS A 49 18.43 10.16 -8.67
CA LYS A 49 18.91 11.38 -9.29
C LYS A 49 17.92 11.77 -10.36
N MET A 50 17.31 12.94 -10.22
CA MET A 50 16.40 13.46 -11.21
C MET A 50 17.19 14.09 -12.36
N ASP A 51 16.65 14.00 -13.56
CA ASP A 51 17.15 14.75 -14.71
C ASP A 51 17.02 16.26 -14.45
N GLU A 52 17.74 17.09 -15.19
CA GLU A 52 17.76 18.53 -14.98
C GLU A 52 16.35 19.13 -15.05
N ASN A 53 15.88 19.67 -13.92
CA ASN A 53 14.55 20.27 -13.78
C ASN A 53 14.55 21.33 -12.66
N PRO A 54 13.60 22.29 -12.67
CA PRO A 54 13.59 23.39 -11.70
C PRO A 54 13.06 23.02 -10.30
N PHE A 55 12.61 21.78 -10.09
CA PHE A 55 11.87 21.39 -8.88
C PHE A 55 12.72 20.57 -7.90
N ALA A 56 13.50 19.62 -8.41
CA ALA A 56 14.19 18.64 -7.59
C ALA A 56 15.42 18.09 -8.29
N GLU A 57 16.60 18.18 -7.68
CA GLU A 57 17.79 17.45 -8.15
C GLU A 57 17.72 15.96 -7.80
N LYS A 58 17.06 15.64 -6.68
CA LYS A 58 17.06 14.30 -6.09
C LYS A 58 15.75 13.99 -5.39
N MET A 59 15.26 12.78 -5.59
CA MET A 59 14.12 12.22 -4.87
C MET A 59 14.57 10.98 -4.08
N LYS A 60 14.18 10.89 -2.82
CA LYS A 60 14.44 9.73 -1.96
C LYS A 60 13.13 8.99 -1.69
N ILE A 61 13.14 7.68 -1.87
CA ILE A 61 12.03 6.81 -1.48
C ILE A 61 12.40 6.11 -0.18
N VAL A 62 11.59 6.33 0.86
CA VAL A 62 11.81 5.81 2.21
C VAL A 62 10.61 5.00 2.69
N PHE A 63 10.86 3.97 3.50
CA PHE A 63 9.81 3.20 4.16
C PHE A 63 9.59 3.71 5.58
N LYS A 64 8.35 3.99 5.94
CA LYS A 64 7.94 4.42 7.28
C LYS A 64 6.51 3.98 7.54
N ASP A 65 6.19 3.54 8.74
CA ASP A 65 4.82 3.21 9.17
C ASP A 65 4.08 2.28 8.17
N GLY A 66 4.76 1.26 7.64
CA GLY A 66 4.16 0.30 6.71
C GLY A 66 3.97 0.79 5.27
N ASN A 67 4.42 2.00 4.92
CA ASN A 67 4.22 2.61 3.61
C ASN A 67 5.52 3.20 3.08
N ILE A 68 5.57 3.49 1.77
CA ILE A 68 6.65 4.28 1.19
C ILE A 68 6.26 5.75 1.03
N PHE A 69 7.27 6.60 1.14
CA PHE A 69 7.15 8.04 1.02
C PHE A 69 8.19 8.55 0.01
N GLY A 70 7.78 9.48 -0.84
CA GLY A 70 8.68 10.29 -1.66
C GLY A 70 9.12 11.53 -0.89
N GLN A 71 10.43 11.76 -0.83
CA GLN A 71 11.03 12.91 -0.15
C GLN A 71 11.97 13.65 -1.10
N VAL A 72 11.77 14.95 -1.21
CA VAL A 72 12.62 15.87 -1.99
C VAL A 72 13.13 16.95 -1.04
N ALA A 73 14.36 17.42 -1.24
CA ALA A 73 14.93 18.48 -0.41
C ALA A 73 14.07 19.76 -0.46
N GLY A 74 13.77 20.35 0.70
CA GLY A 74 12.92 21.54 0.79
C GLY A 74 11.41 21.26 0.76
N TYR A 75 10.99 20.00 0.58
CA TYR A 75 9.58 19.60 0.57
C TYR A 75 9.27 18.59 1.67
N PRO A 76 8.02 18.56 2.20
CA PRO A 76 7.59 17.51 3.11
C PRO A 76 7.62 16.14 2.43
N ALA A 77 7.80 15.08 3.22
CA ALA A 77 7.69 13.71 2.71
C ALA A 77 6.22 13.39 2.42
N LEU A 78 5.95 12.85 1.24
CA LEU A 78 4.59 12.55 0.78
C LEU A 78 4.38 11.05 0.67
N LYS A 79 3.27 10.56 1.22
CA LYS A 79 2.92 9.14 1.18
C LYS A 79 2.57 8.74 -0.25
N LEU A 80 3.16 7.65 -0.71
CA LEU A 80 2.84 7.06 -2.01
C LEU A 80 1.98 5.81 -1.80
N THR A 81 0.87 5.73 -2.54
CA THR A 81 -0.06 4.60 -2.49
C THR A 81 0.05 3.81 -3.78
N ARG A 82 0.31 2.51 -3.69
CA ARG A 82 0.37 1.64 -4.88
C ARG A 82 -0.99 1.63 -5.58
N LYS A 83 -1.01 1.84 -6.88
CA LYS A 83 -2.22 1.76 -7.72
C LYS A 83 -2.29 0.44 -8.46
N LYS A 84 -1.19 0.08 -9.13
CA LYS A 84 -1.02 -1.19 -9.86
C LYS A 84 0.46 -1.40 -10.12
N ASP A 85 0.93 -2.64 -10.14
CA ASP A 85 2.32 -2.97 -10.50
C ASP A 85 3.35 -2.02 -9.85
N ASP A 86 4.18 -1.36 -10.66
CA ASP A 86 5.19 -0.38 -10.28
C ASP A 86 4.67 1.09 -10.34
N GLU A 87 3.36 1.29 -10.39
CA GLU A 87 2.68 2.58 -10.40
C GLU A 87 2.11 2.92 -9.01
N PHE A 88 2.45 4.12 -8.55
CA PHE A 88 2.05 4.69 -7.29
C PHE A 88 1.45 6.08 -7.51
N GLU A 89 0.65 6.54 -6.55
CA GLU A 89 0.03 7.84 -6.57
C GLU A 89 0.26 8.56 -5.24
N GLU A 90 0.51 9.87 -5.33
CA GLU A 90 0.48 10.81 -4.22
C GLU A 90 -0.84 11.59 -4.29
N SER A 91 -1.65 11.52 -3.24
CA SER A 91 -3.04 11.98 -3.28
C SER A 91 -3.25 13.48 -3.06
N ASN A 92 -2.28 14.21 -2.50
CA ASN A 92 -2.46 15.64 -2.21
C ASN A 92 -2.34 16.50 -3.47
N PHE A 93 -1.41 16.16 -4.36
CA PHE A 93 -1.16 16.88 -5.62
C PHE A 93 -1.56 16.07 -6.85
N GLY A 94 -1.99 14.82 -6.66
CA GLY A 94 -2.33 13.91 -7.75
C GLY A 94 -1.10 13.52 -8.58
N ALA A 95 0.07 13.44 -7.96
CA ALA A 95 1.28 13.04 -8.66
C ALA A 95 1.26 11.52 -8.89
N VAL A 96 1.60 11.10 -10.11
CA VAL A 96 1.71 9.69 -10.49
C VAL A 96 3.19 9.33 -10.60
N ILE A 97 3.61 8.30 -9.87
CA ILE A 97 4.99 7.83 -9.79
C ILE A 97 5.05 6.45 -10.43
N ILE A 98 5.79 6.30 -11.51
CA ILE A 98 5.96 5.02 -12.23
C ILE A 98 7.44 4.62 -12.17
N PHE A 99 7.74 3.51 -11.51
CA PHE A 99 9.09 2.98 -11.49
C PHE A 99 9.37 2.16 -12.75
N SER A 100 10.57 2.31 -13.31
CA SER A 100 11.01 1.56 -14.48
C SER A 100 12.05 0.50 -14.08
N ARG A 101 11.96 -0.67 -14.73
CA ARG A 101 12.86 -1.81 -14.48
C ARG A 101 13.73 -2.11 -15.69
N VAL A 102 14.99 -2.44 -15.43
CA VAL A 102 15.92 -3.03 -16.41
C VAL A 102 16.32 -4.40 -15.87
N ASN A 103 16.09 -5.46 -16.65
CA ASN A 103 16.33 -6.85 -16.25
C ASN A 103 15.64 -7.23 -14.92
N GLY A 104 14.43 -6.73 -14.69
CA GLY A 104 13.65 -6.97 -13.48
C GLY A 104 14.05 -6.12 -12.26
N ILE A 105 15.10 -5.31 -12.37
CA ILE A 105 15.61 -4.47 -11.28
C ILE A 105 15.11 -3.04 -11.48
N VAL A 106 14.51 -2.44 -10.45
CA VAL A 106 14.12 -1.02 -10.48
C VAL A 106 15.37 -0.15 -10.66
N SER A 107 15.36 0.65 -11.72
CA SER A 107 16.51 1.42 -12.18
C SER A 107 16.19 2.89 -12.43
N GLY A 108 14.91 3.25 -12.50
CA GLY A 108 14.50 4.63 -12.70
C GLY A 108 13.09 4.89 -12.24
N VAL A 109 12.68 6.15 -12.39
CA VAL A 109 11.38 6.65 -11.98
C VAL A 109 10.92 7.74 -12.95
N LYS A 110 9.63 7.72 -13.27
CA LYS A 110 8.92 8.82 -13.90
C LYS A 110 7.94 9.40 -12.89
N VAL A 111 7.94 10.72 -12.74
CA VAL A 111 7.00 11.47 -11.89
C VAL A 111 6.18 12.38 -12.79
N SER A 112 4.88 12.12 -12.88
CA SER A 112 3.93 12.94 -13.61
C SER A 112 3.14 13.79 -12.62
N VAL A 113 3.29 15.11 -12.66
CA VAL A 113 2.59 16.05 -11.77
C VAL A 113 2.17 17.27 -12.56
N GLN A 114 0.89 17.66 -12.46
CA GLN A 114 0.32 18.82 -13.17
C GLN A 114 0.62 18.84 -14.69
N GLY A 115 0.65 17.66 -15.33
CA GLY A 115 0.93 17.53 -16.76
C GLY A 115 2.41 17.68 -17.16
N GLN A 116 3.32 17.75 -16.19
CA GLN A 116 4.76 17.69 -16.40
C GLN A 116 5.29 16.30 -16.03
N ASP A 117 6.11 15.73 -16.91
CA ASP A 117 6.81 14.48 -16.67
C ASP A 117 8.27 14.77 -16.32
N LEU A 118 8.69 14.31 -15.16
CA LEU A 118 10.06 14.35 -14.68
C LEU A 118 10.61 12.92 -14.63
N PHE A 119 11.88 12.75 -14.97
CA PHE A 119 12.54 11.45 -15.00
C PHE A 119 13.70 11.43 -14.03
N GLY A 120 14.02 10.24 -13.53
CA GLY A 120 15.18 10.05 -12.67
C GLY A 120 15.72 8.64 -12.75
N THR A 121 17.00 8.51 -12.44
CA THR A 121 17.75 7.25 -12.40
C THR A 121 18.07 6.89 -10.96
N LYS A 122 17.93 5.62 -10.60
CA LYS A 122 18.26 5.13 -9.25
C LYS A 122 19.77 5.16 -9.04
N GLU A 123 20.20 5.64 -7.87
CA GLU A 123 21.60 5.69 -7.41
C GLU A 123 21.98 4.50 -6.53
#